data_AF-T1PEN4-F1
#
_entry.id   AF-T1PEN4-F1
#
_cell.length_a   1.000
_cell.length_b   1.000
_cell.length_c   1.000
_cell.angle_alpha   90.00
_cell.angle_beta   90.00
_cell.angle_gamma   90.00
#
_symmetry.space_group_name_H-M   'P 1'
#
loop_
_entity.id
_entity.type
_entity.pdbx_description
1 polymer ?
#
loop_
_entity_poly.entity_id
_entity_poly.type
_entity_poly.pdbx_seq_one_letter_code
_entity_poly.pdbx_strand_id
1 'polypeptide(L)'
;MTVNRLERTIQISHWGNIAVEENIQLTHSGAKLKGSFSRYEFQKDTRSGQSAIKSYKTMLPASAFGVYYRDSNGNISTSNMNVLREYVDLELRPRFPLFGGWKTQYTIGYNMPSFEYLFSEGSNYLLKMRLIDHIFDDMLIEEAVVKIILPEGCTGIKLKTPYAVERQEDGLTHTYLDTFGRPTITFSKKNVVENHIANFELTYNFSKVLLLQEPLLLISFVFLIFIVAIICKRLDFSISSHPHKD
;
A
#
# COMPACT_ATOMS: atom_id res chain seq x y z
N MET A 1 9.26 5.56 20.88
CA MET A 1 8.53 4.39 20.31
C MET A 1 9.47 3.65 19.40
N THR A 2 9.20 2.39 19.09
CA THR A 2 10.00 1.65 18.11
C THR A 2 9.08 0.91 17.15
N VAL A 3 9.32 1.10 15.85
CA VAL A 3 8.68 0.31 14.79
C VAL A 3 9.48 -0.98 14.65
N ASN A 4 8.90 -2.11 15.06
CA ASN A 4 9.56 -3.41 14.96
C ASN A 4 9.68 -3.85 13.51
N ARG A 5 8.61 -3.64 12.74
CA ARG A 5 8.56 -4.02 11.32
C ARG A 5 7.69 -3.04 10.55
N LEU A 6 8.25 -2.50 9.48
CA LEU A 6 7.56 -1.73 8.46
C LEU A 6 7.53 -2.54 7.17
N GLU A 7 6.34 -2.81 6.64
CA GLU A 7 6.18 -3.34 5.30
C GLU A 7 5.51 -2.28 4.42
N ARG A 8 6.28 -1.68 3.52
CA ARG A 8 5.82 -0.64 2.59
C ARG A 8 5.66 -1.23 1.20
N THR A 9 4.43 -1.26 0.71
CA THR A 9 4.09 -1.70 -0.64
C THR A 9 3.76 -0.49 -1.50
N ILE A 10 4.47 -0.33 -2.61
CA ILE A 10 4.27 0.73 -3.60
C ILE A 10 3.79 0.05 -4.87
N GLN A 11 2.52 0.25 -5.22
CA GLN A 11 1.93 -0.29 -6.44
C GLN A 11 1.76 0.82 -7.47
N ILE A 12 2.35 0.61 -8.66
CA ILE A 12 2.34 1.59 -9.73
C ILE A 12 1.31 1.20 -10.77
N SER A 13 0.44 2.14 -11.13
CA SER A 13 -0.52 2.00 -12.22
C SER A 13 -0.29 3.07 -13.27
N HIS A 14 -0.03 2.64 -14.51
CA HIS A 14 0.11 3.56 -15.66
C HIS A 14 -1.23 4.18 -16.10
N TRP A 15 -2.34 3.80 -15.47
CA TRP A 15 -3.63 4.50 -15.59
C TRP A 15 -3.69 5.82 -14.83
N GLY A 16 -2.63 6.18 -14.10
CA GLY A 16 -2.48 7.53 -13.53
C GLY A 16 -2.27 7.57 -12.02
N ASN A 17 -2.24 6.43 -11.33
CA ASN A 17 -2.22 6.36 -9.88
C ASN A 17 -1.03 5.55 -9.34
N ILE A 18 -0.47 5.98 -8.22
CA ILE A 18 0.46 5.21 -7.41
C ILE A 18 -0.20 4.99 -6.05
N ALA A 19 -0.41 3.73 -5.67
CA ALA A 19 -0.95 3.37 -4.38
C ALA A 19 0.18 2.97 -3.43
N VAL A 20 0.21 3.54 -2.23
CA VAL A 20 1.14 3.17 -1.17
C VAL A 20 0.34 2.58 -0.01
N GLU A 21 0.73 1.40 0.45
CA GLU A 21 0.21 0.77 1.66
C GLU A 21 1.36 0.42 2.60
N GLU A 22 1.25 0.80 3.86
CA GLU A 22 2.23 0.58 4.90
C GLU A 22 1.63 -0.22 6.05
N ASN A 23 2.15 -1.42 6.30
CA ASN A 23 1.84 -2.20 7.49
C ASN A 23 2.90 -1.91 8.56
N ILE A 24 2.45 -1.42 9.71
CA ILE A 24 3.34 -0.92 10.77
C ILE A 24 3.08 -1.70 12.04
N GLN A 25 4.12 -2.37 12.53
CA GLN A 25 4.14 -2.99 13.86
C GLN A 25 4.90 -2.09 14.82
N LEU A 26 4.21 -1.54 15.80
CA LEU A 26 4.72 -0.54 16.73
C LEU A 26 4.74 -1.10 18.15
N THR A 27 5.85 -0.91 18.85
CA THR A 27 5.95 -1.20 20.29
C THR A 27 6.36 0.06 21.04
N HIS A 28 5.73 0.30 22.20
CA HIS A 28 6.25 1.29 23.13
C HIS A 28 7.44 0.71 23.92
N SER A 29 8.65 1.04 23.48
CA SER A 29 9.93 0.58 24.05
C SER A 29 10.35 1.23 25.38
N GLY A 30 9.49 2.07 25.98
CA GLY A 30 9.79 2.75 27.24
C GLY A 30 9.58 1.89 28.49
N ALA A 31 9.56 2.53 29.67
CA ALA A 31 9.37 1.86 30.94
C ALA A 31 8.05 1.08 30.99
N LYS A 32 8.14 -0.23 31.27
CA LYS A 32 6.98 -1.13 31.29
C LYS A 32 5.99 -0.75 32.37
N LEU A 33 4.70 -0.89 32.07
CA LEU A 33 3.65 -0.74 33.08
C LEU A 33 3.81 -1.84 34.14
N LYS A 34 3.90 -1.42 35.41
CA LYS A 34 3.88 -2.33 36.56
C LYS A 34 2.48 -2.35 37.16
N GLY A 35 1.93 -3.54 37.36
CA GLY A 35 0.57 -3.72 37.89
C GLY A 35 -0.49 -3.72 36.79
N SER A 36 -1.76 -3.56 37.20
CA SER A 36 -2.91 -3.55 36.30
C SER A 36 -3.18 -2.16 35.74
N PHE A 37 -3.67 -2.10 34.50
CA PHE A 37 -4.19 -0.87 33.93
C PHE A 37 -5.61 -0.58 34.44
N SER A 38 -5.83 0.63 34.98
CA SER A 38 -7.15 1.13 35.38
C SER A 38 -7.57 2.30 34.50
N ARG A 39 -8.66 2.13 33.73
CA ARG A 39 -9.20 3.19 32.88
C ARG A 39 -9.72 4.38 33.69
N TYR A 40 -10.29 4.12 34.87
CA TYR A 40 -10.79 5.15 35.78
C TYR A 40 -9.65 6.06 36.25
N GLU A 41 -8.54 5.49 36.70
CA GLU A 41 -7.38 6.27 37.15
C GLU A 41 -6.74 7.06 36.01
N PHE A 42 -6.64 6.45 34.82
CA PHE A 42 -6.12 7.11 33.62
C PHE A 42 -6.95 8.32 33.18
N GLN A 43 -8.27 8.28 33.39
CA GLN A 43 -9.16 9.39 33.06
C GLN A 43 -9.26 10.43 34.18
N LYS A 44 -9.19 9.99 35.44
CA LYS A 44 -9.30 10.86 36.62
C LYS A 44 -8.06 11.74 36.80
N ASP A 45 -6.88 11.19 36.56
CA ASP A 45 -5.62 11.89 36.76
C ASP A 45 -4.83 11.98 35.45
N THR A 46 -4.73 13.21 34.91
CA THR A 46 -3.92 13.52 33.73
C THR A 46 -2.45 13.12 33.91
N ARG A 47 -1.94 13.05 35.15
CA ARG A 47 -0.56 12.64 35.45
C ARG A 47 -0.33 11.13 35.35
N SER A 48 -1.36 10.31 35.60
CA SER A 48 -1.28 8.83 35.61
C SER A 48 -0.92 8.21 34.25
N GLY A 49 -1.05 8.99 33.16
CA GLY A 49 -0.80 8.56 31.79
C GLY A 49 0.26 9.36 31.04
N GLN A 50 1.18 10.05 31.72
CA GLN A 50 2.16 10.94 31.05
C GLN A 50 3.13 10.19 30.13
N SER A 51 3.60 9.01 30.54
CA SER A 51 4.47 8.17 29.71
C SER A 51 3.70 7.40 28.63
N ALA A 52 2.36 7.37 28.71
CA ALA A 52 1.54 6.64 27.76
C ALA A 52 1.33 7.45 26.48
N ILE A 53 1.33 6.75 25.36
CA ILE A 53 1.22 7.36 24.04
C ILE A 53 -0.24 7.31 23.62
N LYS A 54 -0.83 8.50 23.49
CA LYS A 54 -2.26 8.67 23.19
C LYS A 54 -2.49 8.88 21.69
N SER A 55 -1.59 9.62 21.05
CA SER A 55 -1.58 9.87 19.62
C SER A 55 -0.16 10.23 19.18
N TYR A 56 0.09 10.11 17.88
CA TYR A 56 1.29 10.60 17.22
C TYR A 56 0.92 11.07 15.82
N LYS A 57 1.78 11.86 15.20
CA LYS A 57 1.55 12.45 13.89
C LYS A 57 2.42 11.80 12.85
N THR A 58 1.86 11.53 11.68
CA THR A 58 2.58 11.09 10.49
C THR A 58 2.44 12.16 9.42
N MET A 59 3.49 12.38 8.63
CA MET A 59 3.50 13.36 7.56
C MET A 59 3.44 12.62 6.24
N LEU A 60 2.31 12.77 5.53
CA LEU A 60 2.16 12.22 4.20
C LEU A 60 2.52 13.29 3.16
N PRO A 61 2.92 12.90 1.94
CA PRO A 61 3.11 13.86 0.85
C PRO A 61 1.87 14.72 0.57
N ALA A 62 2.06 15.96 0.11
CA ALA A 62 0.97 16.92 -0.11
C ALA A 62 -0.13 16.43 -1.06
N SER A 63 0.25 15.59 -2.04
CA SER A 63 -0.66 15.04 -3.05
C SER A 63 -1.35 13.76 -2.64
N ALA A 64 -1.21 13.33 -1.38
CA ALA A 64 -1.87 12.14 -0.87
C ALA A 64 -3.40 12.31 -0.82
N PHE A 65 -4.11 11.38 -1.43
CA PHE A 65 -5.57 11.32 -1.41
C PHE A 65 -6.08 9.90 -1.15
N GLY A 66 -7.35 9.77 -0.77
CA GLY A 66 -7.95 8.46 -0.46
C GLY A 66 -7.25 7.75 0.70
N VAL A 67 -6.83 8.51 1.72
CA VAL A 67 -6.14 7.98 2.90
C VAL A 67 -7.09 7.13 3.73
N TYR A 68 -6.65 5.94 4.14
CA TYR A 68 -7.36 5.09 5.08
C TYR A 68 -6.43 4.61 6.19
N TYR A 69 -7.02 4.39 7.37
CA TYR A 69 -6.33 3.93 8.57
C TYR A 69 -7.14 2.78 9.19
N ARG A 70 -6.55 1.59 9.17
CA ARG A 70 -7.21 0.35 9.58
C ARG A 70 -6.27 -0.53 10.40
N ASP A 71 -6.84 -1.45 11.16
CA ASP A 71 -6.10 -2.57 11.74
C ASP A 71 -6.65 -3.90 11.23
N SER A 72 -6.16 -5.00 11.81
CA SER A 72 -6.65 -6.35 11.50
C SER A 72 -8.14 -6.54 11.79
N ASN A 73 -8.71 -5.74 12.68
CA ASN A 73 -10.12 -5.80 13.08
C ASN A 73 -11.01 -4.83 12.29
N GLY A 74 -10.44 -4.03 11.38
CA GLY A 74 -11.17 -3.13 10.49
C GLY A 74 -10.79 -1.67 10.68
N ASN A 75 -11.71 -0.77 10.33
CA ASN A 75 -11.43 0.67 10.32
C ASN A 75 -11.18 1.21 11.73
N ILE A 76 -10.26 2.18 11.84
CA ILE A 76 -10.05 2.97 13.06
C ILE A 76 -10.48 4.40 12.76
N SER A 77 -11.58 4.84 13.37
CA SER A 77 -12.13 6.19 13.16
C SER A 77 -11.41 7.29 13.92
N THR A 78 -10.51 6.95 14.85
CA THR A 78 -9.79 7.90 15.70
C THR A 78 -8.53 8.42 15.00
N SER A 79 -8.71 9.15 13.91
CA SER A 79 -7.67 9.86 13.16
C SER A 79 -8.13 11.26 12.81
N ASN A 80 -7.19 12.20 12.68
CA ASN A 80 -7.48 13.57 12.23
C ASN A 80 -6.48 13.95 11.12
N MET A 81 -7.00 14.35 9.95
CA MET A 81 -6.22 14.67 8.77
C MET A 81 -6.32 16.16 8.47
N ASN A 82 -5.19 16.85 8.45
CA ASN A 82 -5.08 18.26 8.09
C ASN A 82 -4.23 18.39 6.82
N VAL A 83 -4.86 18.82 5.73
CA VAL A 83 -4.17 19.04 4.45
C VAL A 83 -3.48 20.41 4.48
N LEU A 84 -2.15 20.42 4.47
CA LEU A 84 -1.34 21.63 4.38
C LEU A 84 -0.77 21.77 2.96
N ARG A 85 -0.11 22.90 2.68
CA ARG A 85 0.44 23.18 1.33
C ARG A 85 1.60 22.26 0.95
N GLU A 86 2.44 21.89 1.92
CA GLU A 86 3.68 21.15 1.68
C GLU A 86 3.58 19.65 2.01
N TYR A 87 2.65 19.28 2.89
CA TYR A 87 2.42 17.91 3.33
C TYR A 87 1.00 17.78 3.92
N VAL A 88 0.58 16.56 4.19
CA VAL A 88 -0.64 16.27 4.94
C VAL A 88 -0.25 15.81 6.34
N ASP A 89 -0.69 16.53 7.37
CA ASP A 89 -0.53 16.14 8.77
C ASP A 89 -1.64 15.18 9.16
N LEU A 90 -1.28 13.95 9.53
CA LEU A 90 -2.24 12.93 9.94
C LEU A 90 -1.96 12.54 11.39
N GLU A 91 -2.81 13.00 12.30
CA GLU A 91 -2.80 12.59 13.71
C GLU A 91 -3.51 11.23 13.84
N LEU A 92 -2.77 10.24 14.30
CA LEU A 92 -3.24 8.87 14.47
C LEU A 92 -3.40 8.57 15.96
N ARG A 93 -4.58 8.10 16.33
CA ARG A 93 -4.82 7.57 17.68
C ARG A 93 -5.05 6.07 17.58
N PRO A 94 -4.19 5.24 18.20
CA PRO A 94 -4.45 3.82 18.33
C PRO A 94 -5.73 3.56 19.13
N ARG A 95 -6.32 2.35 19.02
CA ARG A 95 -7.55 1.98 19.74
C ARG A 95 -7.43 2.08 21.26
N PHE A 96 -6.22 1.96 21.77
CA PHE A 96 -5.90 2.07 23.19
C PHE A 96 -4.58 2.85 23.37
N PRO A 97 -4.41 3.58 24.48
CA PRO A 97 -3.15 4.26 24.77
C PRO A 97 -2.05 3.22 24.93
N LEU A 98 -0.87 3.46 24.36
CA LEU A 98 0.25 2.54 24.47
C LEU A 98 1.03 2.87 25.74
N PHE A 99 1.06 1.93 26.69
CA PHE A 99 2.01 1.96 27.81
C PHE A 99 3.28 1.17 27.46
N GLY A 100 4.35 1.34 28.22
CA GLY A 100 5.60 0.64 27.93
C GLY A 100 5.41 -0.88 27.89
N GLY A 101 5.96 -1.50 26.85
CA GLY A 101 5.82 -2.92 26.51
C GLY A 101 4.57 -3.26 25.68
N TRP A 102 3.61 -2.35 25.53
CA TRP A 102 2.43 -2.59 24.71
C TRP A 102 2.75 -2.48 23.22
N LYS A 103 2.06 -3.28 22.43
CA LYS A 103 2.23 -3.39 20.98
C LYS A 103 0.94 -3.07 20.27
N THR A 104 1.03 -2.44 19.12
CA THR A 104 -0.08 -2.23 18.21
C THR A 104 0.37 -2.48 16.78
N GLN A 105 -0.56 -2.94 15.95
CA GLN A 105 -0.33 -3.12 14.52
C GLN A 105 -1.46 -2.43 13.77
N TYR A 106 -1.11 -1.71 12.73
CA TYR A 106 -2.06 -1.02 11.89
C TYR A 106 -1.54 -0.90 10.46
N THR A 107 -2.43 -0.51 9.56
CA THR A 107 -2.15 -0.28 8.16
C THR A 107 -2.64 1.11 7.78
N ILE A 108 -1.76 1.88 7.15
CA ILE A 108 -2.10 3.13 6.49
C ILE A 108 -1.94 2.91 5.01
N GLY A 109 -2.90 3.37 4.21
CA GLY A 109 -2.70 3.45 2.78
C GLY A 109 -3.24 4.75 2.21
N TYR A 110 -2.65 5.17 1.11
CA TYR A 110 -2.97 6.40 0.42
C TYR A 110 -2.60 6.29 -1.05
N ASN A 111 -3.26 7.11 -1.86
CA ASN A 111 -3.05 7.21 -3.29
C ASN A 111 -2.36 8.52 -3.62
N MET A 112 -1.61 8.51 -4.72
CA MET A 112 -0.79 9.62 -5.17
C MET A 112 -0.92 9.74 -6.68
N PRO A 113 -1.02 10.96 -7.24
CA PRO A 113 -1.01 11.14 -8.67
C PRO A 113 0.34 10.71 -9.25
N SER A 114 0.32 9.84 -10.27
CA SER A 114 1.56 9.30 -10.85
C SER A 114 2.47 10.36 -11.46
N PHE A 115 1.93 11.45 -12.00
CA PHE A 115 2.68 12.47 -12.74
C PHE A 115 3.73 13.21 -11.89
N GLU A 116 3.60 13.22 -10.56
CA GLU A 116 4.55 13.89 -9.67
C GLU A 116 5.82 13.05 -9.41
N TYR A 117 5.70 11.72 -9.51
CA TYR A 117 6.76 10.78 -9.13
C TYR A 117 7.26 9.91 -10.27
N LEU A 118 6.48 9.82 -11.36
CA LEU A 118 6.77 9.02 -12.53
C LEU A 118 7.12 9.91 -13.72
N PHE A 119 8.38 9.84 -14.15
CA PHE A 119 8.90 10.53 -15.32
C PHE A 119 8.98 9.55 -16.50
N SER A 120 8.64 10.01 -17.70
CA SER A 120 8.64 9.16 -18.89
C SER A 120 9.35 9.81 -20.06
N GLU A 121 10.19 9.04 -20.74
CA GLU A 121 10.81 9.40 -22.02
C GLU A 121 10.56 8.26 -23.02
N GLY A 122 9.57 8.45 -23.91
CA GLY A 122 9.14 7.42 -24.85
C GLY A 122 8.54 6.20 -24.14
N SER A 123 9.25 5.06 -24.20
CA SER A 123 8.92 3.81 -23.51
C SER A 123 9.71 3.59 -22.21
N ASN A 124 10.65 4.48 -21.88
CA ASN A 124 11.43 4.41 -20.66
C ASN A 124 10.75 5.22 -19.56
N TYR A 125 10.64 4.61 -18.39
CA TYR A 125 10.01 5.20 -17.22
C TYR A 125 11.01 5.24 -16.07
N LEU A 126 11.00 6.34 -15.33
CA LEU A 126 11.77 6.56 -14.12
C LEU A 126 10.80 6.90 -12.99
N LEU A 127 10.71 6.01 -12.01
CA LEU A 127 10.03 6.28 -10.75
C LEU A 127 11.04 6.83 -9.75
N LYS A 128 10.72 7.99 -9.15
CA LYS A 128 11.51 8.59 -8.09
C LYS A 128 10.63 8.86 -6.88
N MET A 129 10.82 8.09 -5.81
CA MET A 129 10.01 8.19 -4.59
C MET A 129 10.87 7.98 -3.34
N ARG A 130 10.36 8.43 -2.20
CA ARG A 130 10.97 8.16 -0.90
C ARG A 130 10.97 6.66 -0.62
N LEU A 131 12.10 6.13 -0.17
CA LEU A 131 12.24 4.73 0.20
C LEU A 131 11.43 4.41 1.46
N ILE A 132 11.49 5.33 2.44
CA ILE A 132 10.69 5.32 3.67
C ILE A 132 10.14 6.73 3.88
N ASP A 133 8.90 6.86 4.36
CA ASP A 133 8.33 8.13 4.81
C ASP A 133 8.45 8.32 6.31
N HIS A 134 8.25 9.56 6.71
CA HIS A 134 8.06 9.92 8.11
C HIS A 134 6.83 9.21 8.71
N ILE A 135 7.04 8.44 9.79
CA ILE A 135 5.97 7.82 10.57
C ILE A 135 5.64 8.64 11.83
N PHE A 136 6.67 9.04 12.58
CA PHE A 136 6.63 9.94 13.74
C PHE A 136 8.02 10.53 13.99
N ASP A 137 8.09 11.65 14.71
CA ASP A 137 9.36 12.33 15.04
C ASP A 137 10.35 11.38 15.75
N ASP A 138 11.63 11.42 15.37
CA ASP A 138 12.68 10.55 15.90
C ASP A 138 12.38 9.04 15.72
N MET A 139 11.76 8.69 14.58
CA MET A 139 11.43 7.29 14.30
C MET A 139 12.66 6.38 14.25
N LEU A 140 12.49 5.19 14.81
CA LEU A 140 13.41 4.06 14.71
C LEU A 140 12.64 2.85 14.19
N ILE A 141 13.12 2.30 13.08
CA ILE A 141 12.58 1.11 12.43
C ILE A 141 13.63 0.01 12.52
N GLU A 142 13.32 -1.07 13.24
CA GLU A 142 14.24 -2.23 13.38
C GLU A 142 14.41 -2.95 12.04
N GLU A 143 13.31 -3.20 11.32
CA GLU A 143 13.31 -3.83 10.00
C GLU A 143 12.29 -3.14 9.08
N ALA A 144 12.78 -2.61 7.95
CA ALA A 144 11.96 -2.08 6.87
C ALA A 144 12.04 -3.01 5.66
N VAL A 145 10.90 -3.46 5.16
CA VAL A 145 10.76 -4.23 3.93
C VAL A 145 9.95 -3.39 2.95
N VAL A 146 10.56 -3.05 1.82
CA VAL A 146 9.92 -2.27 0.76
C VAL A 146 9.68 -3.17 -0.44
N LYS A 147 8.44 -3.19 -0.90
CA LYS A 147 7.98 -3.94 -2.05
C LYS A 147 7.46 -2.97 -3.10
N ILE A 148 8.02 -3.03 -4.30
CA ILE A 148 7.59 -2.21 -5.45
C ILE A 148 6.94 -3.13 -6.47
N ILE A 149 5.64 -2.94 -6.70
CA ILE A 149 4.84 -3.70 -7.67
C ILE A 149 4.72 -2.86 -8.94
N LEU A 150 5.34 -3.34 -10.01
CA LEU A 150 5.33 -2.68 -11.32
C LEU A 150 4.17 -3.17 -12.19
N PRO A 151 3.77 -2.43 -13.23
CA PRO A 151 2.81 -2.90 -14.22
C PRO A 151 3.26 -4.18 -14.92
N GLU A 152 2.29 -4.96 -15.40
CA GLU A 152 2.54 -6.13 -16.22
C GLU A 152 3.29 -5.77 -17.52
N GLY A 153 4.24 -6.61 -17.93
CA GLY A 153 5.03 -6.38 -19.16
C GLY A 153 6.16 -5.36 -19.02
N CYS A 154 6.53 -4.95 -17.80
CA CYS A 154 7.74 -4.16 -17.59
C CYS A 154 9.01 -4.99 -17.86
N THR A 155 9.99 -4.38 -18.53
CA THR A 155 11.28 -5.00 -18.85
C THR A 155 12.45 -4.09 -18.45
N GLY A 156 13.67 -4.63 -18.37
CA GLY A 156 14.88 -3.82 -18.15
C GLY A 156 14.92 -3.07 -16.81
N ILE A 157 14.38 -3.67 -15.76
CA ILE A 157 14.22 -3.09 -14.43
C ILE A 157 15.61 -2.85 -13.79
N LYS A 158 15.90 -1.59 -13.42
CA LYS A 158 17.12 -1.21 -12.69
C LYS A 158 16.78 -0.33 -11.51
N LEU A 159 17.15 -0.79 -10.32
CA LEU A 159 16.96 -0.09 -9.06
C LEU A 159 18.26 0.59 -8.64
N LYS A 160 18.17 1.88 -8.34
CA LYS A 160 19.24 2.68 -7.75
C LYS A 160 18.76 3.21 -6.40
N THR A 161 19.39 2.76 -5.33
CA THR A 161 19.06 3.17 -3.97
C THR A 161 20.01 4.24 -3.45
N PRO A 162 19.54 5.14 -2.55
CA PRO A 162 20.37 6.21 -2.00
C PRO A 162 21.46 5.69 -1.04
N TYR A 163 21.27 4.48 -0.50
CA TYR A 163 22.21 3.79 0.39
C TYR A 163 22.12 2.28 0.17
N ALA A 164 23.05 1.53 0.78
CA ALA A 164 23.09 0.07 0.70
C ALA A 164 21.85 -0.56 1.36
N VAL A 165 21.12 -1.37 0.60
CA VAL A 165 19.98 -2.18 1.02
C VAL A 165 20.20 -3.64 0.65
N GLU A 166 19.54 -4.55 1.35
CA GLU A 166 19.56 -5.98 1.06
C GLU A 166 18.44 -6.30 0.06
N ARG A 167 18.78 -6.49 -1.21
CA ARG A 167 17.82 -6.86 -2.25
C ARG A 167 17.44 -8.34 -2.10
N GLN A 168 16.15 -8.61 -2.09
CA GLN A 168 15.59 -9.96 -2.09
C GLN A 168 15.33 -10.42 -3.52
N GLU A 169 14.98 -11.69 -3.69
CA GLU A 169 14.60 -12.22 -5.00
C GLU A 169 13.40 -11.47 -5.57
N ASP A 170 13.46 -11.16 -6.87
CA ASP A 170 12.35 -10.54 -7.57
C ASP A 170 11.20 -11.56 -7.66
N GLY A 171 9.99 -11.11 -7.35
CA GLY A 171 8.79 -11.94 -7.33
C GLY A 171 7.77 -11.53 -8.38
N LEU A 172 6.67 -12.27 -8.43
CA LEU A 172 5.47 -11.94 -9.20
C LEU A 172 4.29 -11.77 -8.25
N THR A 173 3.55 -10.67 -8.40
CA THR A 173 2.30 -10.43 -7.68
C THR A 173 1.15 -10.48 -8.66
N HIS A 174 0.08 -11.18 -8.33
CA HIS A 174 -1.15 -11.22 -9.12
C HIS A 174 -2.22 -10.38 -8.45
N THR A 175 -2.77 -9.44 -9.20
CA THR A 175 -3.87 -8.56 -8.81
C THR A 175 -5.01 -8.68 -9.81
N TYR A 176 -5.98 -7.76 -9.77
CA TYR A 176 -7.13 -7.78 -10.67
C TYR A 176 -6.70 -7.55 -12.13
N LEU A 177 -7.30 -8.30 -13.05
CA LEU A 177 -7.09 -8.21 -14.50
C LEU A 177 -5.65 -8.50 -14.97
N ASP A 178 -4.85 -9.17 -14.15
CA ASP A 178 -3.49 -9.59 -14.53
C ASP A 178 -3.51 -10.96 -15.23
N THR A 179 -2.71 -11.13 -16.28
CA THR A 179 -2.60 -12.41 -17.01
C THR A 179 -1.33 -13.19 -16.68
N PHE A 180 -0.17 -12.55 -16.83
CA PHE A 180 1.15 -13.14 -16.57
C PHE A 180 1.70 -12.74 -15.20
N GLY A 181 1.11 -11.73 -14.56
CA GLY A 181 1.51 -11.23 -13.25
C GLY A 181 2.42 -10.00 -13.30
N ARG A 182 2.45 -9.27 -12.19
CA ARG A 182 3.17 -8.00 -12.04
C ARG A 182 4.56 -8.23 -11.44
N PRO A 183 5.64 -7.80 -12.11
CA PRO A 183 6.98 -7.93 -11.57
C PRO A 183 7.11 -7.11 -10.29
N THR A 184 7.66 -7.73 -9.26
CA THR A 184 7.70 -7.19 -7.91
C THR A 184 9.13 -7.19 -7.38
N ILE A 185 9.65 -6.01 -7.07
CA ILE A 185 11.00 -5.87 -6.52
C ILE A 185 10.87 -5.73 -5.02
N THR A 186 11.59 -6.55 -4.27
CA THR A 186 11.59 -6.49 -2.81
C THR A 186 13.00 -6.24 -2.30
N PHE A 187 13.14 -5.33 -1.35
CA PHE A 187 14.39 -5.11 -0.65
C PHE A 187 14.12 -4.75 0.80
N SER A 188 15.11 -5.01 1.64
CA SER A 188 15.00 -4.83 3.08
C SER A 188 16.18 -4.05 3.64
N LYS A 189 15.94 -3.38 4.76
CA LYS A 189 16.95 -2.63 5.50
C LYS A 189 16.66 -2.70 6.98
N LYS A 190 17.70 -2.95 7.78
CA LYS A 190 17.62 -2.93 9.24
C LYS A 190 18.12 -1.61 9.81
N ASN A 191 17.62 -1.25 10.99
CA ASN A 191 18.02 -0.08 11.77
C ASN A 191 17.91 1.24 10.97
N VAL A 192 16.69 1.54 10.52
CA VAL A 192 16.42 2.77 9.78
C VAL A 192 15.94 3.86 10.72
N VAL A 193 16.44 5.08 10.51
CA VAL A 193 16.08 6.27 11.28
C VAL A 193 15.62 7.38 10.34
N GLU A 194 15.06 8.45 10.90
CA GLU A 194 14.54 9.59 10.13
C GLU A 194 15.53 10.17 9.09
N ASN A 195 16.83 10.22 9.41
CA ASN A 195 17.87 10.70 8.48
C ASN A 195 18.04 9.83 7.21
N HIS A 196 17.44 8.64 7.16
CA HIS A 196 17.44 7.77 5.98
C HIS A 196 16.23 8.01 5.06
N ILE A 197 15.40 9.01 5.32
CA ILE A 197 14.36 9.46 4.38
C ILE A 197 15.06 10.06 3.16
N ALA A 198 15.18 9.25 2.11
CA ALA A 198 15.81 9.61 0.86
C ALA A 198 15.10 8.94 -0.31
N ASN A 199 15.24 9.53 -1.50
CA ASN A 199 14.59 9.04 -2.70
C ASN A 199 15.40 7.90 -3.34
N PHE A 200 14.70 6.84 -3.76
CA PHE A 200 15.24 5.86 -4.69
C PHE A 200 14.85 6.21 -6.13
N GLU A 201 15.58 5.67 -7.09
CA GLU A 201 15.32 5.82 -8.52
C GLU A 201 15.16 4.42 -9.12
N LEU A 202 14.03 4.16 -9.77
CA LEU A 202 13.73 2.89 -10.41
C LEU A 202 13.42 3.13 -11.89
N THR A 203 14.28 2.63 -12.77
CA THR A 203 14.09 2.73 -14.21
C THR A 203 13.60 1.41 -14.79
N TYR A 204 12.63 1.47 -15.69
CA TYR A 204 12.11 0.31 -16.40
C TYR A 204 11.55 0.72 -17.77
N ASN A 205 11.39 -0.25 -18.66
CA ASN A 205 10.78 -0.04 -19.97
C ASN A 205 9.37 -0.64 -19.98
N PHE A 206 8.41 0.11 -20.52
CA PHE A 206 7.02 -0.29 -20.64
C PHE A 206 6.42 0.20 -21.97
N SER A 207 5.81 -0.72 -22.72
CA SER A 207 5.11 -0.38 -23.95
C SER A 207 3.68 0.07 -23.67
N LYS A 208 3.33 1.29 -24.06
CA LYS A 208 1.97 1.84 -23.88
C LYS A 208 0.88 1.00 -24.56
N VAL A 209 1.23 0.23 -25.59
CA VAL A 209 0.29 -0.67 -26.29
C VAL A 209 -0.24 -1.75 -25.34
N LEU A 210 0.57 -2.18 -24.36
CA LEU A 210 0.17 -3.19 -23.37
C LEU A 210 -0.95 -2.70 -22.44
N LEU A 211 -1.17 -1.39 -22.29
CA LEU A 211 -2.32 -0.87 -21.55
C LEU A 211 -3.66 -1.29 -22.15
N LEU A 212 -3.71 -1.53 -23.46
CA LEU A 212 -4.94 -1.97 -24.13
C LEU A 212 -5.33 -3.42 -23.78
N GLN A 213 -4.41 -4.20 -23.21
CA GLN A 213 -4.65 -5.60 -22.85
C GLN A 213 -5.73 -5.73 -21.77
N GLU A 214 -5.71 -4.89 -20.73
CA GLU A 214 -6.68 -4.95 -19.63
C GLU A 214 -8.13 -4.68 -20.11
N PRO A 215 -8.42 -3.61 -20.89
CA PRO A 215 -9.76 -3.42 -21.48
C PRO A 215 -10.16 -4.52 -22.48
N LEU A 216 -9.23 -4.98 -23.32
CA LEU A 216 -9.53 -6.02 -24.31
C LEU A 216 -9.89 -7.35 -23.65
N LEU A 217 -9.28 -7.67 -22.51
CA LEU A 217 -9.62 -8.86 -21.72
C LEU A 217 -11.09 -8.82 -21.25
N LEU A 218 -11.54 -7.67 -20.73
CA LEU A 218 -12.93 -7.48 -20.33
C LEU A 218 -13.90 -7.57 -21.51
N ILE A 219 -13.57 -6.90 -22.63
CA ILE A 219 -14.39 -6.94 -23.85
C ILE A 219 -14.50 -8.38 -24.38
N SER A 220 -13.39 -9.11 -24.41
CA SER A 220 -13.35 -10.50 -24.86
C SER A 220 -14.19 -11.41 -23.96
N PHE A 221 -14.12 -11.24 -22.64
CA PHE A 221 -14.91 -12.00 -21.68
C PHE A 221 -16.42 -11.78 -21.88
N VAL A 222 -16.85 -10.52 -21.98
CA VAL A 222 -18.26 -10.19 -22.23
C VAL A 222 -18.73 -10.69 -23.60
N PHE A 223 -17.90 -10.56 -24.63
CA PHE A 223 -18.20 -11.06 -25.97
C PHE A 223 -18.39 -12.59 -25.99
N LEU A 224 -17.58 -13.33 -25.23
CA LEU A 224 -17.71 -14.78 -25.10
C LEU A 224 -19.05 -15.20 -24.47
N ILE A 225 -19.55 -14.44 -23.49
CA ILE A 225 -20.87 -14.69 -22.90
C ILE A 225 -21.97 -14.57 -23.98
N PHE A 226 -21.90 -13.54 -24.84
CA PHE A 226 -22.86 -13.39 -25.94
C PHE A 226 -22.76 -14.52 -26.97
N ILE A 227 -21.55 -14.97 -27.32
CA ILE A 227 -21.36 -16.13 -28.20
C ILE A 227 -22.02 -17.37 -27.61
N VAL A 228 -21.78 -17.65 -26.33
CA VAL A 228 -22.37 -18.81 -25.64
C VAL A 228 -23.89 -18.71 -25.65
N ALA A 229 -24.47 -17.53 -25.38
CA ALA A 229 -25.91 -17.33 -25.44
C ALA A 229 -26.48 -17.57 -26.85
N ILE A 230 -25.80 -17.10 -27.90
CA ILE A 230 -26.20 -17.34 -29.30
C ILE A 230 -26.17 -18.83 -29.64
N ILE A 231 -25.12 -19.55 -29.22
CA ILE A 231 -24.99 -20.99 -29.43
C ILE A 231 -26.12 -21.72 -28.69
N CYS A 232 -26.34 -21.45 -27.40
CA CYS A 232 -27.41 -22.05 -26.61
C CYS A 232 -28.80 -21.79 -27.21
N LYS A 233 -29.03 -20.64 -27.83
CA LYS A 233 -30.28 -20.34 -28.53
C LYS A 233 -30.46 -21.09 -29.86
N ARG A 234 -29.37 -21.51 -30.49
CA ARG A 234 -29.38 -22.25 -31.75
C ARG A 234 -29.39 -23.77 -31.55
N LEU A 235 -29.03 -24.25 -30.37
CA LEU A 235 -29.12 -25.66 -30.01
C LEU A 235 -30.56 -25.98 -29.60
N ASP A 236 -31.26 -26.76 -30.41
CA ASP A 236 -32.54 -27.35 -30.03
C ASP A 236 -32.28 -28.61 -29.20
N PHE A 237 -32.71 -28.58 -27.94
CA PHE A 237 -32.65 -29.72 -27.01
C PHE A 237 -34.02 -30.42 -26.86
N SER A 238 -34.91 -30.25 -27.83
CA SER A 238 -36.21 -30.93 -27.87
C SER A 238 -36.06 -32.45 -27.98
N ILE A 239 -36.80 -33.19 -27.14
CA ILE A 239 -36.81 -34.66 -27.11
C ILE A 239 -37.83 -35.23 -28.12
N SER A 240 -38.81 -34.44 -28.58
CA SER A 240 -39.79 -34.86 -29.58
C SER A 240 -40.21 -33.69 -30.46
N SER A 241 -40.03 -33.78 -31.79
CA SER A 241 -40.50 -32.76 -32.71
C SER A 241 -42.02 -32.86 -32.90
N HIS A 242 -42.75 -31.77 -32.65
CA HIS A 242 -44.18 -31.68 -32.96
C HIS A 242 -44.36 -30.91 -34.28
N PRO A 243 -44.90 -31.53 -35.34
CA PRO A 243 -44.80 -31.05 -36.72
C PRO A 243 -45.80 -29.92 -37.07
N HIS A 244 -46.33 -29.17 -36.09
CA HIS A 244 -47.44 -28.23 -36.34
C HIS A 244 -47.23 -26.79 -35.85
N LYS A 245 -46.00 -26.41 -35.51
CA LYS A 245 -45.65 -25.01 -35.23
C LYS A 245 -44.28 -24.69 -35.83
N ASP A 246 -44.30 -24.33 -37.11
CA ASP A 246 -43.31 -23.43 -37.69
C ASP A 246 -43.91 -22.01 -37.71
#